data_AF-A0A2H5QKL6-F1
#
_entry.id   AF-A0A2H5QKL6-F1
#
_cell.length_a   1.000
_cell.length_b   1.000
_cell.length_c   1.000
_cell.angle_alpha   90.00
_cell.angle_beta   90.00
_cell.angle_gamma   90.00
#
_symmetry.space_group_name_H-M   'P 1'
#
loop_
_entity.id
_entity.type
_entity.pdbx_description
1 polymer ?
#
loop_
_entity_poly.entity_id
_entity_poly.type
_entity_poly.pdbx_seq_one_letter_code
_entity_poly.pdbx_strand_id
1 'polypeptide(L)'
;MLKALNKTSHTLELIDAIQRLGVSYHFESEIDEILGKMHKAYRDGDLWDNENDKLYYISLQFRLFRQNGYRISAESFEWLFSNPRSVRASSAVNRLMNDIVSHEFEQSRGHVASSVECYMKQYEATEEEAYNELRKQVSNAWKDINEDCLRPTVVPMPLLMRILNLTRDADVTYKYDDGYTFAEVLKDFIASLFINPVPI
;
A
#
# COMPACT_ATOMS: atom_id res chain seq x y z
N MET A 1 7.56 35.58 7.16
CA MET A 1 7.73 34.65 8.28
C MET A 1 6.74 33.53 8.12
N LEU A 2 7.24 32.33 7.83
CA LEU A 2 6.44 31.11 7.76
C LEU A 2 5.82 30.84 9.13
N LYS A 3 4.55 30.42 9.18
CA LYS A 3 3.85 30.13 10.43
C LYS A 3 3.15 28.77 10.33
N ALA A 4 3.11 28.06 11.46
CA ALA A 4 2.30 26.86 11.57
C ALA A 4 0.82 27.19 11.27
N LEU A 5 0.16 26.30 10.53
CA LEU A 5 -1.27 26.38 10.28
C LEU A 5 -2.03 25.74 11.45
N ASN A 6 -3.32 26.05 11.56
CA ASN A 6 -4.19 25.53 12.64
C ASN A 6 -4.23 23.99 12.72
N LYS A 7 -3.85 23.31 11.63
CA LYS A 7 -3.86 21.85 11.53
C LYS A 7 -2.45 21.32 11.27
N THR A 8 -2.08 20.28 12.01
CA THR A 8 -0.79 19.57 11.89
C THR A 8 -0.55 19.08 10.46
N SER A 9 -1.57 18.48 9.83
CA SER A 9 -1.45 17.92 8.48
C SER A 9 -1.12 18.98 7.42
N HIS A 10 -1.83 20.11 7.42
CA HIS A 10 -1.58 21.21 6.47
C HIS A 10 -0.21 21.85 6.69
N THR A 11 0.25 21.90 7.94
CA THR A 11 1.60 22.41 8.26
C THR A 11 2.68 21.50 7.67
N LEU A 12 2.53 20.17 7.78
CA LEU A 12 3.45 19.21 7.16
C LEU A 12 3.43 19.31 5.63
N GLU A 13 2.26 19.46 5.01
CA GLU A 13 2.13 19.64 3.55
C GLU A 13 2.80 20.91 3.06
N LEU A 14 2.67 22.01 3.80
CA LEU A 14 3.33 23.27 3.47
C LEU A 14 4.85 23.13 3.52
N ILE A 15 5.39 22.49 4.57
CA ILE A 15 6.82 22.21 4.68
C ILE A 15 7.28 21.31 3.53
N ASP A 16 6.51 20.26 3.20
CA ASP A 16 6.81 19.39 2.07
C ASP A 16 6.88 20.16 0.75
N ALA A 17 5.88 21.00 0.47
CA ALA A 17 5.84 21.80 -0.73
C ALA A 17 7.07 22.73 -0.83
N ILE A 18 7.42 23.42 0.25
CA ILE A 18 8.60 24.30 0.32
C ILE A 18 9.89 23.53 0.03
N GLN A 19 10.07 22.35 0.64
CA GLN A 19 11.23 21.49 0.41
C GLN A 19 11.27 20.95 -1.03
N ARG A 20 10.15 20.48 -1.57
CA ARG A 20 10.04 19.97 -2.95
C ARG A 20 10.28 21.04 -4.02
N LEU A 21 9.93 22.29 -3.71
CA LEU A 21 10.23 23.45 -4.57
C LEU A 21 11.71 23.88 -4.50
N GLY A 22 12.51 23.30 -3.59
CA GLY A 22 13.92 23.62 -3.44
C GLY A 22 14.18 25.01 -2.85
N VAL A 23 13.20 25.62 -2.17
CA VAL A 23 13.30 26.97 -1.59
C VAL A 23 13.35 26.95 -0.06
N SER A 24 13.52 25.77 0.55
CA SER A 24 13.56 25.61 2.02
C SER A 24 14.72 26.32 2.70
N TYR A 25 15.81 26.60 1.98
CA TYR A 25 16.98 27.31 2.51
C TYR A 25 16.67 28.75 2.94
N HIS A 26 15.56 29.34 2.47
CA HIS A 26 15.08 30.66 2.93
C HIS A 26 14.30 30.61 4.25
N PHE A 27 13.92 29.41 4.70
CA PHE A 27 12.99 29.21 5.82
C PHE A 27 13.54 28.22 6.86
N GLU A 28 14.85 27.98 6.88
CA GLU A 28 15.44 26.91 7.71
C GLU A 28 15.09 27.06 9.20
N SER A 29 15.23 28.28 9.74
CA SER A 29 14.92 28.56 11.14
C SER A 29 13.43 28.39 11.45
N GLU A 30 12.54 28.85 10.57
CA GLU A 30 11.10 28.66 10.78
C GLU A 30 10.67 27.20 10.66
N ILE A 31 11.23 26.46 9.70
CA ILE A 31 10.97 25.04 9.52
C ILE A 31 11.42 24.28 10.77
N ASP A 32 12.62 24.55 11.28
CA ASP A 32 13.13 23.89 12.49
C ASP A 32 12.27 24.23 13.72
N GLU A 33 11.89 25.49 13.91
CA GLU A 33 11.03 25.89 15.03
C GLU A 33 9.66 25.19 14.98
N ILE A 34 9.04 25.13 13.80
CA ILE A 34 7.75 24.48 13.59
C ILE A 34 7.86 22.97 13.84
N LEU A 35 8.84 22.30 13.22
CA LEU A 35 9.04 20.86 13.39
C LEU A 35 9.41 20.51 14.84
N GLY A 36 10.18 21.34 15.55
CA GLY A 36 10.51 21.15 16.95
C GLY A 36 9.28 21.17 17.86
N LYS A 37 8.36 22.13 17.64
CA LYS A 37 7.07 22.18 18.37
C LYS A 37 6.22 20.94 18.09
N MET A 38 6.13 20.53 16.82
CA MET A 38 5.39 19.34 16.42
C MET A 38 6.01 18.07 17.00
N HIS A 39 7.34 17.94 16.98
CA HIS A 39 8.03 16.77 17.55
C HIS A 39 7.80 16.63 19.05
N LYS A 40 7.76 17.76 19.77
CA LYS A 40 7.40 17.76 21.19
C LYS A 40 5.97 17.25 21.39
N ALA A 41 4.99 17.80 20.68
CA ALA A 41 3.61 17.34 20.75
C ALA A 41 3.45 15.86 20.33
N TYR A 42 4.25 15.37 19.38
CA TYR A 42 4.29 13.96 18.99
C TYR A 42 4.71 13.07 20.16
N ARG A 43 5.78 13.45 20.86
CA ARG A 43 6.32 12.72 22.02
C ARG A 43 5.35 12.71 23.19
N ASP A 44 4.66 13.83 23.39
CA ASP A 44 3.73 14.02 24.51
C ASP A 44 2.37 13.31 24.26
N GLY A 45 2.15 12.76 23.05
CA GLY A 45 0.93 12.04 22.68
C GLY A 45 -0.21 12.93 22.16
N ASP A 46 0.02 14.24 22.07
CA ASP A 46 -0.99 15.26 21.80
C ASP A 46 -1.26 15.48 20.30
N LEU A 47 -0.49 14.84 19.41
CA LEU A 47 -0.65 15.01 17.96
C LEU A 47 -1.73 14.15 17.31
N TRP A 48 -2.55 13.42 18.06
CA TRP A 48 -3.60 12.58 17.48
C TRP A 48 -4.83 13.42 17.10
N ASP A 49 -4.66 14.28 16.10
CA ASP A 49 -5.80 14.68 15.28
C ASP A 49 -6.32 13.39 14.62
N ASN A 50 -7.62 13.14 14.74
CA ASN A 50 -8.31 11.92 14.26
C ASN A 50 -8.15 11.65 12.73
N GLU A 51 -7.44 12.53 12.02
CA GLU A 51 -7.07 12.41 10.61
C GLU A 51 -5.63 11.91 10.36
N ASN A 52 -4.79 11.82 11.40
CA ASN A 52 -3.42 11.28 11.31
C ASN A 52 -3.37 9.75 11.09
N ASP A 53 -4.52 9.10 10.96
CA ASP A 53 -4.65 7.70 10.51
C ASP A 53 -4.43 7.52 9.00
N LYS A 54 -4.33 8.61 8.23
CA LYS A 54 -3.95 8.51 6.82
C LYS A 54 -2.45 8.22 6.74
N LEU A 55 -2.09 7.01 6.32
CA LEU A 55 -0.72 6.55 6.06
C LEU A 55 0.16 7.58 5.33
N TYR A 56 -0.44 8.38 4.44
CA TYR A 56 0.22 9.53 3.81
C TYR A 56 0.84 10.49 4.84
N TYR A 57 0.07 10.95 5.82
CA TYR A 57 0.55 11.87 6.85
C TYR A 57 1.53 11.21 7.82
N ILE A 58 1.33 9.93 8.17
CA ILE A 58 2.31 9.15 8.96
C ILE A 58 3.66 9.10 8.23
N SER A 59 3.63 8.79 6.93
CA SER A 59 4.84 8.71 6.11
C SER A 59 5.47 10.07 5.90
N LEU A 60 4.66 11.11 5.70
CA LEU A 60 5.11 12.47 5.55
C LEU A 60 5.78 12.99 6.82
N GLN A 61 5.14 12.80 7.97
CA GLN A 61 5.66 13.14 9.28
C GLN A 61 6.96 12.39 9.57
N PHE A 62 6.99 11.08 9.35
CA PHE A 62 8.19 10.25 9.52
C PHE A 62 9.36 10.78 8.69
N ARG A 63 9.11 11.02 7.39
CA ARG A 63 10.13 11.55 6.48
C ARG A 63 10.62 12.93 6.90
N LEU A 64 9.71 13.88 7.16
CA LEU A 64 10.07 15.26 7.52
C LEU A 64 10.85 15.33 8.83
N PHE A 65 10.45 14.59 9.85
CA PHE A 65 11.20 14.55 11.11
C PHE A 65 12.57 13.93 10.93
N ARG A 66 12.68 12.77 10.27
CA ARG A 66 13.98 12.10 10.05
C ARG A 66 14.94 12.96 9.22
N GLN A 67 14.44 13.62 8.18
CA GLN A 67 15.24 14.50 7.31
C GLN A 67 15.80 15.71 8.06
N ASN A 68 15.08 16.21 9.05
CA ASN A 68 15.48 17.35 9.87
C ASN A 68 16.14 16.93 11.22
N GLY A 69 16.58 15.67 11.35
CA GLY A 69 17.33 15.19 12.53
C GLY A 69 16.50 14.84 13.76
N TYR A 70 15.17 14.88 13.66
CA TYR A 70 14.28 14.50 14.76
C TYR A 70 14.08 12.98 14.81
N ARG A 71 14.24 12.39 16.00
CA ARG A 71 14.05 10.96 16.23
C ARG A 71 12.55 10.62 16.33
N ILE A 72 12.07 9.76 15.45
CA ILE A 72 10.72 9.19 15.46
C ILE A 72 10.82 7.66 15.28
N SER A 73 9.84 6.92 15.81
CA SER A 73 9.79 5.45 15.68
C SER A 73 9.69 5.05 14.21
N ALA A 74 10.49 4.06 13.82
CA ALA A 74 10.45 3.44 12.49
C ALA A 74 9.75 2.07 12.51
N GLU A 75 9.18 1.66 13.65
CA GLU A 75 8.65 0.30 13.87
C GLU A 75 7.65 -0.13 12.79
N SER A 76 6.72 0.74 12.38
CA SER A 76 5.77 0.41 11.31
C SER A 76 6.44 0.14 9.96
N PHE A 77 7.51 0.87 9.64
CA PHE A 77 8.29 0.67 8.41
C PHE A 77 9.18 -0.56 8.52
N GLU A 78 9.88 -0.73 9.63
CA GLU A 78 10.71 -1.91 9.90
C GLU A 78 9.86 -3.18 9.88
N TRP A 79 8.67 -3.15 10.48
CA TRP A 79 7.69 -4.23 10.39
C TRP A 79 7.30 -4.49 8.95
N LEU A 80 6.94 -3.47 8.16
CA LEU A 80 6.55 -3.64 6.76
C LEU A 80 7.69 -4.26 5.92
N PHE A 81 8.91 -3.76 6.08
CA PHE A 81 10.10 -4.23 5.37
C PHE A 81 10.65 -5.56 5.89
N SER A 82 10.25 -6.00 7.09
CA SER A 82 10.51 -7.36 7.57
C SER A 82 9.74 -8.44 6.78
N ASN A 83 8.92 -8.02 5.82
CA ASN A 83 8.10 -8.85 4.95
C ASN A 83 7.18 -9.78 5.76
N PRO A 84 6.24 -9.22 6.55
CA PRO A 84 5.39 -9.97 7.47
C PRO A 84 4.42 -10.87 6.69
N ARG A 85 3.78 -11.80 7.41
CA ARG A 85 2.93 -12.84 6.80
C ARG A 85 1.86 -12.26 5.87
N SER A 86 1.10 -11.26 6.32
CA SER A 86 0.11 -10.55 5.49
C SER A 86 0.67 -9.91 4.23
N VAL A 87 1.88 -9.34 4.26
CA VAL A 87 2.53 -8.76 3.06
C VAL A 87 2.91 -9.86 2.07
N ARG A 88 3.49 -10.97 2.55
CA ARG A 88 3.81 -12.12 1.69
C ARG A 88 2.55 -12.73 1.09
N ALA A 89 1.51 -12.90 1.91
CA ALA A 89 0.24 -13.45 1.46
C ALA A 89 -0.44 -12.54 0.43
N SER A 90 -0.47 -11.23 0.66
CA SER A 90 -0.96 -10.26 -0.32
C SER A 90 -0.19 -10.37 -1.64
N SER A 91 1.14 -10.42 -1.57
CA SER A 91 2.01 -10.58 -2.75
C SER A 91 1.70 -11.88 -3.51
N ALA A 92 1.47 -12.98 -2.80
CA ALA A 92 1.11 -14.27 -3.39
C ALA A 92 -0.26 -14.20 -4.09
N VAL A 93 -1.29 -13.61 -3.46
CA VAL A 93 -2.60 -13.41 -4.11
C VAL A 93 -2.44 -12.60 -5.39
N ASN A 94 -1.78 -11.44 -5.32
CA ASN A 94 -1.57 -10.56 -6.46
C ASN A 94 -0.84 -11.28 -7.61
N ARG A 95 0.24 -11.99 -7.29
CA ARG A 95 1.07 -12.65 -8.30
C ARG A 95 0.34 -13.81 -8.97
N LEU A 96 -0.20 -14.72 -8.17
CA LEU A 96 -0.80 -15.94 -8.67
C LEU A 96 -2.11 -15.67 -9.42
N MET A 97 -2.94 -14.74 -8.94
CA MET A 97 -4.16 -14.39 -9.66
C MET A 97 -3.84 -13.75 -11.02
N ASN A 98 -2.86 -12.84 -11.07
CA ASN A 98 -2.42 -12.26 -12.34
C ASN A 98 -1.89 -13.35 -13.28
N ASP A 99 -0.94 -14.18 -12.84
CA ASP A 99 -0.38 -15.25 -13.68
C ASP A 99 -1.46 -16.18 -14.24
N ILE A 100 -2.45 -16.59 -13.43
CA ILE A 100 -3.53 -17.49 -13.90
C ILE A 100 -4.29 -16.89 -15.09
N VAL A 101 -4.56 -15.59 -15.10
CA VAL A 101 -5.40 -14.96 -16.13
C VAL A 101 -4.60 -14.32 -17.26
N SER A 102 -3.32 -13.99 -17.05
CA SER A 102 -2.50 -13.29 -18.05
C SER A 102 -1.47 -14.17 -18.76
N HIS A 103 -1.13 -15.36 -18.24
CA HIS A 103 0.03 -16.11 -18.75
C HIS A 103 -0.08 -16.46 -20.24
N GLU A 104 -1.25 -16.85 -20.75
CA GLU A 104 -1.40 -17.23 -22.17
C GLU A 104 -1.03 -16.06 -23.10
N PHE A 105 -1.56 -14.87 -22.77
CA PHE A 105 -1.24 -13.65 -23.51
C PHE A 105 0.24 -13.30 -23.36
N GLU A 106 0.80 -13.39 -22.16
CA GLU A 106 2.21 -13.13 -21.90
C GLU A 106 3.15 -14.10 -22.65
N GLN A 107 2.82 -15.39 -22.71
CA GLN A 107 3.57 -16.39 -23.47
C GLN A 107 3.48 -16.13 -24.97
N SER A 108 2.32 -15.72 -25.49
CA SER A 108 2.14 -15.44 -26.92
C SER A 108 3.07 -14.33 -27.46
N ARG A 109 3.49 -13.41 -26.59
CA ARG A 109 4.41 -12.30 -26.90
C ARG A 109 5.86 -12.57 -26.51
N GLY A 110 6.19 -13.81 -26.11
CA GLY A 110 7.55 -14.23 -25.75
C GLY A 110 8.02 -13.69 -24.40
N HIS A 111 7.11 -13.47 -23.44
CA HIS A 111 7.48 -13.09 -22.08
C HIS A 111 8.10 -14.27 -21.32
N VAL A 112 8.72 -13.99 -20.17
CA VAL A 112 9.30 -15.04 -19.30
C VAL A 112 8.20 -15.92 -18.69
N ALA A 113 8.55 -17.14 -18.30
CA ALA A 113 7.64 -18.10 -17.66
C ALA A 113 6.98 -17.53 -16.40
N SER A 114 5.65 -17.68 -16.31
CA SER A 114 4.84 -17.38 -15.13
C SER A 114 4.88 -18.52 -14.10
N SER A 115 4.16 -18.38 -12.98
CA SER A 115 3.97 -19.48 -12.03
C SER A 115 3.26 -20.70 -12.64
N VAL A 116 2.44 -20.53 -13.69
CA VAL A 116 1.75 -21.63 -14.40
C VAL A 116 2.79 -22.50 -15.11
N GLU A 117 3.58 -21.91 -16.02
CA GLU A 117 4.66 -22.61 -16.74
C GLU A 117 5.69 -23.21 -15.78
N CYS A 118 6.05 -22.48 -14.72
CA CYS A 118 6.99 -22.98 -13.71
C CYS A 118 6.44 -24.25 -13.03
N TYR A 119 5.16 -24.26 -12.65
CA TYR A 119 4.54 -25.41 -12.01
C TYR A 119 4.47 -26.62 -12.95
N MET A 120 3.95 -26.41 -14.17
CA MET A 120 3.83 -27.47 -15.18
C MET A 120 5.19 -28.12 -15.47
N LYS A 121 6.23 -27.30 -15.61
CA LYS A 121 7.59 -27.79 -15.88
C LYS A 121 8.20 -28.53 -14.69
N GLN A 122 7.98 -28.05 -13.47
CA GLN A 122 8.57 -28.65 -12.27
C GLN A 122 7.95 -30.00 -11.91
N TYR A 123 6.64 -30.15 -12.13
CA TYR A 123 5.88 -31.32 -11.69
C TYR A 123 5.38 -32.20 -12.83
N GLU A 124 5.76 -31.91 -14.08
CA GLU A 124 5.23 -32.56 -15.29
C GLU A 124 3.69 -32.55 -15.32
N ALA A 125 3.11 -31.46 -14.81
CA ALA A 125 1.68 -31.32 -14.59
C ALA A 125 0.99 -30.69 -15.81
N THR A 126 -0.30 -30.97 -15.95
CA THR A 126 -1.19 -30.28 -16.87
C THR A 126 -1.45 -28.84 -16.42
N GLU A 127 -1.88 -27.99 -17.35
CA GLU A 127 -2.27 -26.61 -17.03
C GLU A 127 -3.42 -26.55 -16.01
N GLU A 128 -4.40 -27.44 -16.13
CA GLU A 128 -5.52 -27.53 -15.20
C GLU A 128 -5.06 -27.89 -13.78
N GLU A 129 -4.08 -28.80 -13.64
CA GLU A 129 -3.48 -29.12 -12.34
C GLU A 129 -2.73 -27.91 -11.77
N ALA A 130 -2.02 -27.14 -12.61
CA ALA A 130 -1.37 -25.91 -12.21
C ALA A 130 -2.39 -24.88 -11.70
N TYR A 131 -3.46 -24.61 -12.45
CA TYR A 131 -4.53 -23.70 -12.03
C TYR A 131 -5.14 -24.11 -10.69
N ASN A 132 -5.43 -25.39 -10.49
CA ASN A 132 -6.01 -25.88 -9.25
C ASN A 132 -5.08 -25.67 -8.04
N GLU A 133 -3.78 -25.95 -8.18
CA GLU A 133 -2.83 -25.74 -7.08
C GLU A 133 -2.56 -24.25 -6.83
N LEU A 134 -2.44 -23.42 -7.87
CA LEU A 134 -2.26 -21.98 -7.70
C LEU A 134 -3.48 -21.32 -7.05
N ARG A 135 -4.71 -21.69 -7.44
CA ARG A 135 -5.96 -21.21 -6.79
C ARG A 135 -6.04 -21.63 -5.33
N LYS A 136 -5.57 -22.82 -4.99
CA LYS A 136 -5.47 -23.28 -3.60
C LYS A 136 -4.45 -22.47 -2.80
N GLN A 137 -3.31 -22.12 -3.38
CA GLN A 137 -2.34 -21.21 -2.75
C GLN A 137 -2.94 -19.82 -2.52
N VAL A 138 -3.66 -19.26 -3.49
CA VAL A 138 -4.42 -18.00 -3.33
C VAL A 138 -5.42 -18.10 -2.17
N SER A 139 -6.19 -19.19 -2.08
CA SER A 139 -7.14 -19.41 -0.99
C SER A 139 -6.46 -19.45 0.39
N ASN A 140 -5.29 -20.09 0.48
CA ASN A 140 -4.53 -20.14 1.73
C ASN A 140 -3.93 -18.77 2.10
N ALA A 141 -3.43 -18.02 1.13
CA ALA A 141 -2.94 -16.67 1.36
C ALA A 141 -4.05 -15.73 1.88
N TRP A 142 -5.28 -15.85 1.36
CA TRP A 142 -6.43 -15.13 1.91
C TRP A 142 -6.70 -15.46 3.39
N LYS A 143 -6.55 -16.71 3.81
CA LYS A 143 -6.70 -17.11 5.22
C LYS A 143 -5.63 -16.45 6.09
N ASP A 144 -4.38 -16.39 5.63
CA ASP A 144 -3.30 -15.72 6.35
C ASP A 144 -3.57 -14.22 6.56
N ILE A 145 -4.05 -13.52 5.53
CA ILE A 145 -4.41 -12.10 5.62
C ILE A 145 -5.55 -11.91 6.63
N ASN A 146 -6.58 -12.75 6.56
CA ASN A 146 -7.73 -12.68 7.47
C ASN A 146 -7.32 -12.92 8.92
N GLU A 147 -6.46 -13.90 9.18
CA GLU A 147 -5.93 -14.15 10.52
C GLU A 147 -5.12 -12.96 11.06
N ASP A 148 -4.25 -12.36 10.25
CA ASP A 148 -3.46 -11.20 10.63
C ASP A 148 -4.36 -9.98 10.96
N CYS A 149 -5.48 -9.82 10.26
CA CYS A 149 -6.45 -8.75 10.54
C CYS A 149 -7.29 -8.99 11.81
N LEU A 150 -7.40 -10.23 12.29
CA LEU A 150 -8.20 -10.60 13.47
C LEU A 150 -7.40 -10.66 14.76
N ARG A 151 -6.08 -10.81 14.69
CA ARG A 151 -5.20 -10.95 15.86
C ARG A 151 -4.68 -9.59 16.32
N PRO A 152 -4.32 -9.43 17.61
CA PRO A 152 -3.54 -8.29 18.06
C PRO A 152 -2.24 -8.22 17.25
N THR A 153 -1.90 -7.03 16.75
CA THR A 153 -0.65 -6.84 15.99
C THR A 153 0.17 -5.72 16.60
N VAL A 154 1.47 -5.75 16.33
CA VAL A 154 2.42 -4.71 16.78
C VAL A 154 2.28 -3.40 15.99
N VAL A 155 1.48 -3.41 14.91
CA VAL A 155 1.26 -2.25 14.05
C VAL A 155 -0.20 -1.77 14.11
N PRO A 156 -0.46 -0.50 13.79
CA PRO A 156 -1.82 0.02 13.74
C PRO A 156 -2.67 -0.69 12.68
N MET A 157 -3.94 -0.96 13.00
CA MET A 157 -4.91 -1.57 12.08
C MET A 157 -5.03 -0.85 10.71
N PRO A 158 -4.93 0.49 10.62
CA PRO A 158 -4.91 1.17 9.32
C PRO A 158 -3.82 0.69 8.36
N LEU A 159 -2.67 0.22 8.86
CA LEU A 159 -1.60 -0.34 8.02
C LEU A 159 -2.01 -1.70 7.42
N LEU A 160 -2.60 -2.58 8.24
CA LEU A 160 -3.13 -3.87 7.77
C LEU A 160 -4.27 -3.70 6.78
N MET A 161 -5.15 -2.73 7.03
CA MET A 161 -6.25 -2.40 6.12
C MET A 161 -5.76 -1.98 4.73
N ARG A 162 -4.57 -1.38 4.61
CA ARG A 162 -3.98 -1.07 3.30
C ARG A 162 -3.55 -2.33 2.55
N ILE A 163 -2.91 -3.26 3.23
CA ILE A 163 -2.54 -4.56 2.67
C ILE A 163 -3.80 -5.32 2.22
N LEU A 164 -4.82 -5.36 3.08
CA LEU A 164 -6.10 -6.00 2.79
C LEU A 164 -6.79 -5.36 1.57
N ASN A 165 -6.92 -4.04 1.55
CA ASN A 165 -7.62 -3.35 0.46
C ASN A 165 -6.87 -3.44 -0.87
N LEU A 166 -5.54 -3.41 -0.86
CA LEU A 166 -4.74 -3.69 -2.07
C LEU A 166 -4.99 -5.11 -2.58
N THR A 167 -5.06 -6.08 -1.67
CA THR A 167 -5.36 -7.47 -2.04
C THR A 167 -6.77 -7.62 -2.62
N ARG A 168 -7.76 -6.91 -2.07
CA ARG A 168 -9.14 -6.89 -2.60
C ARG A 168 -9.22 -6.25 -3.99
N ASP A 169 -8.46 -5.18 -4.21
CA ASP A 169 -8.38 -4.52 -5.51
C ASP A 169 -7.79 -5.47 -6.57
N ALA A 170 -6.71 -6.18 -6.22
CA ALA A 170 -6.14 -7.21 -7.08
C ALA A 170 -7.12 -8.36 -7.36
N ASP A 171 -7.87 -8.80 -6.35
CA ASP A 171 -8.89 -9.84 -6.50
C ASP A 171 -9.97 -9.43 -7.50
N VAL A 172 -10.46 -8.19 -7.42
CA VAL A 172 -11.41 -7.63 -8.40
C VAL A 172 -10.79 -7.53 -9.79
N THR A 173 -9.55 -7.05 -9.87
CA THR A 173 -8.82 -6.82 -11.12
C THR A 173 -8.60 -8.10 -11.92
N TYR A 174 -8.29 -9.21 -11.25
CA TYR A 174 -7.94 -10.49 -11.88
C TYR A 174 -9.03 -11.56 -11.68
N LYS A 175 -10.25 -11.17 -11.30
CA LYS A 175 -11.31 -12.12 -10.93
C LYS A 175 -11.76 -12.99 -12.11
N TYR A 176 -11.90 -12.37 -13.27
CA TYR A 176 -12.55 -12.95 -14.44
C TYR A 176 -11.60 -13.01 -15.64
N ASP A 177 -10.72 -12.02 -15.79
CA ASP A 177 -9.77 -11.87 -16.88
C ASP A 177 -8.62 -10.95 -16.43
N ASP A 178 -7.63 -10.68 -17.29
CA ASP A 178 -6.60 -9.68 -17.07
C ASP A 178 -7.18 -8.26 -17.23
N GLY A 179 -7.93 -7.82 -16.22
CA GLY A 179 -8.55 -6.49 -16.20
C GLY A 179 -7.54 -5.34 -16.08
N TYR A 180 -6.28 -5.62 -15.72
CA TYR A 180 -5.22 -4.61 -15.66
C TYR A 180 -4.71 -4.28 -17.06
N THR A 181 -4.39 -5.31 -17.86
CA THR A 181 -3.96 -5.13 -19.25
C THR A 181 -5.14 -4.74 -20.14
N PHE A 182 -6.29 -5.37 -19.94
CA PHE A 182 -7.53 -5.15 -20.70
C PHE A 182 -8.56 -4.42 -19.85
N ALA A 183 -8.39 -3.10 -19.76
CA ALA A 183 -9.16 -2.22 -18.88
C ALA A 183 -10.69 -2.21 -19.14
N GLU A 184 -11.16 -2.81 -20.23
CA GLU A 184 -12.58 -3.06 -20.51
C GLU A 184 -13.32 -3.63 -19.29
N VAL A 185 -12.69 -4.54 -18.56
CA VAL A 185 -13.27 -5.20 -17.38
C VAL A 185 -13.41 -4.24 -16.18
N LEU A 186 -12.53 -3.23 -16.09
CA LEU A 186 -12.50 -2.29 -14.96
C LEU A 186 -13.26 -0.99 -15.20
N LYS A 187 -13.57 -0.65 -16.46
CA LYS A 187 -14.23 0.62 -16.83
C LYS A 187 -15.53 0.85 -16.06
N ASP A 188 -16.36 -0.17 -15.92
CA ASP A 188 -17.65 -0.05 -15.23
C ASP A 188 -17.48 0.15 -13.71
N PHE A 189 -16.50 -0.51 -13.10
CA PHE A 189 -16.15 -0.30 -11.68
C PHE A 189 -15.65 1.13 -11.44
N ILE A 190 -14.75 1.61 -12.30
CA ILE A 190 -14.21 2.98 -12.21
C ILE A 190 -15.32 4.00 -12.39
N ALA A 191 -16.17 3.82 -13.40
CA ALA A 191 -17.29 4.72 -13.64
C ALA A 191 -18.24 4.76 -12.44
N SER A 192 -18.56 3.60 -11.85
CA SER A 192 -19.44 3.51 -10.68
C SER A 192 -18.84 4.13 -9.42
N LEU A 193 -17.52 4.03 -9.22
CA LEU A 193 -16.86 4.54 -8.02
C LEU A 193 -16.54 6.04 -8.07
N PHE A 194 -16.24 6.57 -9.27
CA PHE A 194 -15.64 7.91 -9.39
C PHE A 194 -16.38 8.87 -10.32
N ILE A 195 -17.27 8.38 -11.21
CA ILE A 195 -17.91 9.21 -12.24
C ILE A 195 -19.40 9.34 -11.97
N ASN A 196 -20.08 8.22 -11.75
CA ASN A 196 -21.52 8.16 -11.63
C ASN A 196 -21.95 8.37 -10.17
N PRO A 197 -22.66 9.45 -9.84
CA PRO A 197 -23.19 9.62 -8.50
C PRO A 197 -24.30 8.60 -8.22
N VAL A 198 -24.41 8.16 -6.96
CA VAL A 198 -25.55 7.36 -6.51
C VAL A 198 -26.80 8.25 -6.56
N PRO A 199 -27.88 7.85 -7.26
CA PRO A 199 -29.13 8.59 -7.26
C PRO A 199 -29.65 8.79 -5.83
N ILE A 200 -30.06 10.01 -5.51
CA ILE A 200 -30.62 10.40 -4.20
C ILE A 200 -32.14 10.29 -4.26
#